data_AF-A0A8E3APL7-F1
#
_entry.id   AF-A0A8E3APL7-F1
#
_cell.length_a   1.000
_cell.length_b   1.000
_cell.length_c   1.000
_cell.angle_alpha   90.00
_cell.angle_beta   90.00
_cell.angle_gamma   90.00
#
_symmetry.space_group_name_H-M   'P 1'
#
loop_
_entity.id
_entity.type
_entity.pdbx_description
1 polymer ?
#
loop_
_entity_poly.entity_id
_entity_poly.type
_entity_poly.pdbx_seq_one_letter_code
_entity_poly.pdbx_strand_id
1 'polypeptide(L)'
;ASSLLSRLAARNGAGSVQQFCGDIAFPIDPLFRGEPVAIVHLAQLAGCDPAALGKVSIRHLGRNRFRLRDEIATTHSLHRSRVRVCPACVRSEVPAAG
;
A
#
# COMPACT_ATOMS: atom_id res chain seq x y z
N ALA A 1 -0.60 2.61 -1.45
CA ALA A 1 -0.04 1.56 -2.34
C ALA A 1 -0.22 0.14 -1.81
N SER A 2 0.28 -0.22 -0.63
CA SER A 2 0.34 -1.63 -0.17
C SER A 2 -1.02 -2.35 -0.07
N SER A 3 -2.08 -1.68 0.39
CA SER A 3 -3.43 -2.24 0.42
C SER A 3 -4.02 -2.47 -0.98
N LEU A 4 -3.69 -1.61 -1.95
CA LEU A 4 -4.12 -1.79 -3.35
C LEU A 4 -3.44 -3.00 -3.98
N LEU A 5 -2.13 -3.14 -3.79
CA LEU A 5 -1.37 -4.29 -4.27
C LEU A 5 -1.88 -5.61 -3.67
N SER A 6 -2.20 -5.62 -2.37
CA SER A 6 -2.80 -6.80 -1.71
C SER A 6 -4.15 -7.18 -2.31
N ARG A 7 -5.03 -6.21 -2.56
CA ARG A 7 -6.31 -6.48 -3.25
C ARG A 7 -6.13 -6.94 -4.68
N LEU A 8 -5.14 -6.39 -5.39
CA LEU A 8 -4.83 -6.79 -6.77
C LEU A 8 -4.33 -8.24 -6.82
N ALA A 9 -3.45 -8.63 -5.89
CA ALA A 9 -2.98 -10.01 -5.77
C ALA A 9 -4.14 -10.98 -5.46
N ALA A 10 -5.00 -10.64 -4.49
CA ALA A 10 -6.18 -11.45 -4.16
C ALA A 10 -7.16 -11.58 -5.34
N ARG A 11 -7.40 -10.48 -6.08
CA ARG A 11 -8.26 -10.48 -7.28
C ARG A 11 -7.72 -11.39 -8.39
N ASN A 12 -6.41 -11.53 -8.48
CA ASN A 12 -5.75 -12.41 -9.46
C ASN A 12 -5.52 -13.83 -8.92
N GLY A 13 -6.09 -14.19 -7.76
CA GLY A 13 -5.99 -15.53 -7.19
C GLY A 13 -4.60 -15.89 -6.64
N ALA A 14 -3.72 -14.92 -6.42
CA ALA A 14 -2.40 -15.18 -5.88
C ALA A 14 -2.47 -15.48 -4.37
N GLY A 15 -1.75 -16.51 -3.92
CA GLY A 15 -1.69 -16.91 -2.51
C GLY A 15 -0.96 -15.91 -1.61
N SER A 16 -0.15 -15.03 -2.20
CA SER A 16 0.52 -13.93 -1.49
C SER A 16 0.85 -12.78 -2.43
N VAL A 17 1.11 -11.60 -1.85
CA VAL A 17 1.58 -10.43 -2.60
C VAL A 17 2.96 -10.69 -3.22
N GLN A 18 3.84 -11.37 -2.50
CA GLN A 18 5.19 -11.70 -2.96
C GLN A 18 5.14 -12.61 -4.18
N GLN A 19 4.29 -13.64 -4.16
CA GLN A 19 4.07 -14.52 -5.30
C GLN A 19 3.56 -13.73 -6.50
N PHE A 20 2.48 -12.94 -6.32
CA PHE A 20 1.94 -12.10 -7.39
C PHE A 20 3.01 -11.18 -7.99
N CYS A 21 3.76 -10.46 -7.15
CA CYS A 21 4.84 -9.60 -7.61
C CYS A 21 5.93 -10.37 -8.37
N GLY A 22 6.26 -11.58 -7.95
CA GLY A 22 7.18 -12.47 -8.69
C GLY A 22 6.64 -12.83 -10.07
N ASP A 23 5.36 -13.22 -10.15
CA ASP A 23 4.70 -13.65 -11.39
C ASP A 23 4.66 -12.53 -12.45
N ILE A 24 4.44 -11.28 -12.02
CA ILE A 24 4.40 -10.11 -12.92
C ILE A 24 5.72 -9.32 -12.98
N ALA A 25 6.81 -9.86 -12.42
CA ALA A 25 8.11 -9.20 -12.30
C ALA A 25 8.04 -7.76 -11.74
N PHE A 26 7.12 -7.53 -10.79
CA PHE A 26 6.87 -6.21 -10.21
C PHE A 26 7.84 -5.92 -9.06
N PRO A 27 8.54 -4.78 -9.07
CA PRO A 27 9.53 -4.45 -8.05
C PRO A 27 8.85 -3.95 -6.76
N ILE A 28 8.66 -4.88 -5.81
CA ILE A 28 7.94 -4.61 -4.56
C ILE A 28 8.69 -3.65 -3.61
N ASP A 29 10.03 -3.70 -3.59
CA ASP A 29 10.84 -2.88 -2.69
C ASP A 29 10.77 -1.37 -3.02
N PRO A 30 10.95 -0.94 -4.28
CA PRO A 30 10.67 0.44 -4.71
C PRO A 30 9.29 0.95 -4.31
N LEU A 31 8.27 0.10 -4.40
CA LEU A 31 6.91 0.47 -4.01
C LEU A 31 6.82 0.77 -2.50
N PHE A 32 7.45 -0.05 -1.66
CA PHE A 32 7.48 0.18 -0.21
C PHE A 32 8.34 1.38 0.21
N ARG A 33 9.34 1.76 -0.60
CA ARG A 33 10.07 3.03 -0.44
C ARG A 33 9.25 4.24 -0.92
N GLY A 34 8.15 4.00 -1.64
CA GLY A 34 7.31 5.04 -2.21
C GLY A 34 7.97 5.74 -3.40
N GLU A 35 8.74 4.99 -4.19
CA GLU A 35 9.34 5.48 -5.42
C GLU A 35 8.25 5.83 -6.45
N PRO A 36 8.33 7.01 -7.10
CA PRO A 36 7.29 7.46 -8.03
C PRO A 36 7.04 6.49 -9.19
N VAL A 37 8.10 5.92 -9.76
CA VAL A 37 8.01 4.99 -10.89
C VAL A 37 7.22 3.73 -10.51
N ALA A 38 7.49 3.16 -9.34
CA ALA A 38 6.78 1.96 -8.86
C ALA A 38 5.30 2.25 -8.56
N ILE A 39 4.98 3.44 -8.05
CA ILE A 39 3.59 3.88 -7.84
C ILE A 39 2.85 4.02 -9.16
N VAL A 40 3.47 4.63 -10.18
CA VAL A 40 2.88 4.77 -11.51
C VAL A 40 2.61 3.40 -12.13
N HIS A 41 3.57 2.49 -12.05
CA HIS A 41 3.43 1.14 -12.59
C HIS A 41 2.30 0.35 -11.89
N LEU A 42 2.17 0.46 -10.56
CA LEU A 42 1.05 -0.14 -9.83
C LEU A 42 -0.29 0.48 -10.24
N ALA A 43 -0.34 1.79 -10.47
CA ALA A 43 -1.56 2.47 -10.90
C ALA A 43 -2.02 2.00 -12.28
N GLN A 44 -1.08 1.83 -13.22
CA GLN A 44 -1.35 1.27 -14.54
C GLN A 44 -1.88 -0.17 -14.45
N LEU A 45 -1.23 -1.03 -13.65
CA LEU A 45 -1.68 -2.41 -13.43
C LEU A 45 -3.07 -2.49 -12.79
N ALA A 46 -3.38 -1.57 -11.89
CA ALA A 46 -4.68 -1.50 -11.22
C ALA A 46 -5.75 -0.74 -12.02
N GLY A 47 -5.39 -0.10 -13.14
CA GLY A 47 -6.29 0.75 -13.93
C GLY A 47 -6.78 1.99 -13.19
N CYS A 48 -5.97 2.56 -12.29
CA CYS A 48 -6.33 3.75 -11.50
C CYS A 48 -5.41 4.96 -11.78
N ASP A 49 -5.84 6.15 -11.35
CA ASP A 49 -5.05 7.37 -11.54
C ASP A 49 -3.76 7.34 -10.68
N PRO A 50 -2.56 7.42 -11.32
CA PRO A 50 -1.29 7.45 -10.61
C PRO A 50 -1.14 8.67 -9.70
N ALA A 51 -1.73 9.82 -10.03
CA ALA A 51 -1.64 11.02 -9.20
C ALA A 51 -2.44 10.85 -7.90
N ALA A 52 -3.67 10.35 -7.99
CA ALA A 52 -4.47 9.98 -6.82
C ALA A 52 -3.77 8.92 -5.95
N LEU A 53 -3.20 7.88 -6.57
CA LEU A 53 -2.49 6.81 -5.85
C LEU A 53 -1.23 7.33 -5.15
N GLY A 54 -0.49 8.24 -5.78
CA GLY A 54 0.70 8.88 -5.21
C GLY A 54 0.38 9.69 -3.96
N LYS A 55 -0.72 10.47 -3.96
CA LYS A 55 -1.15 11.27 -2.80
C LYS A 55 -1.44 10.42 -1.57
N VAL A 56 -2.03 9.24 -1.75
CA VAL A 56 -2.39 8.33 -0.65
C VAL A 56 -1.30 7.30 -0.32
N SER A 57 -0.15 7.35 -1.00
CA SER A 57 0.96 6.44 -0.77
C SER A 57 2.03 7.08 0.09
N ILE A 58 2.56 6.29 1.03
CA ILE A 58 3.65 6.73 1.92
C ILE A 58 4.92 6.83 1.08
N ARG A 59 5.58 7.99 1.11
CA ARG A 59 6.87 8.24 0.43
C ARG A 59 7.98 8.39 1.45
N HIS A 60 9.06 7.65 1.29
CA HIS A 60 10.24 7.85 2.14
C HIS A 60 10.99 9.12 1.69
N LEU A 61 11.19 10.05 2.61
CA LEU A 61 11.92 11.31 2.37
C LEU A 61 13.38 11.25 2.88
N GLY A 62 13.83 10.10 3.38
CA GLY A 62 15.15 9.95 4.01
C GLY A 62 15.17 10.40 5.49
N ARG A 63 16.22 10.01 6.22
CA ARG A 63 16.42 10.30 7.65
C ARG A 63 15.18 10.00 8.51
N ASN A 64 14.55 8.84 8.33
CA ASN A 64 13.37 8.40 9.11
C ASN A 64 12.12 9.30 8.97
N ARG A 65 12.06 10.11 7.91
CA ARG A 65 10.89 10.92 7.55
C ARG A 65 10.15 10.29 6.39
N PHE A 66 8.84 10.29 6.51
CA PHE A 66 7.90 9.76 5.54
C PHE A 66 6.87 10.84 5.24
N ARG A 67 6.46 10.96 3.98
CA ARG A 67 5.34 11.81 3.59
C ARG A 67 4.12 10.95 3.37
N LEU A 68 3.00 11.32 4.00
CA LEU A 68 1.69 10.78 3.72
C LEU A 68 0.76 11.95 3.40
N ARG A 69 0.29 12.05 2.16
CA ARG A 69 -0.37 13.27 1.64
C ARG A 69 0.52 14.50 1.86
N ASP A 70 0.00 15.51 2.55
CA ASP A 70 0.70 16.75 2.85
C ASP A 70 1.42 16.71 4.21
N GLU A 71 1.31 15.60 4.95
CA GLU A 71 1.89 15.43 6.28
C GLU A 71 3.25 14.74 6.25
N ILE A 72 4.16 15.18 7.13
CA ILE A 72 5.45 14.51 7.38
C ILE A 72 5.33 13.66 8.64
N ALA A 73 5.23 12.35 8.46
CA ALA A 73 5.30 11.37 9.53
C ALA A 73 6.75 10.95 9.80
N THR A 74 7.11 10.80 11.07
CA THR A 74 8.41 10.21 11.47
C THR A 74 8.25 8.73 11.77
N THR A 75 9.36 8.01 11.94
CA THR A 75 9.34 6.62 12.47
C THR A 75 8.65 6.49 13.82
N HIS A 76 8.62 7.55 14.64
CA HIS A 76 7.86 7.57 15.89
C HIS A 76 6.34 7.55 15.67
N SER A 77 5.88 8.15 14.57
CA SER A 77 4.46 8.20 14.20
C SER A 77 4.02 6.98 13.39
N LEU A 78 4.95 6.33 12.69
CA LEU A 78 4.72 5.16 11.84
C LEU A 78 5.10 3.88 12.55
N HIS A 79 4.17 3.34 13.33
CA HIS A 79 4.37 2.10 14.05
C HIS A 79 4.18 0.88 13.12
N ARG A 80 5.27 0.32 12.58
CA ARG A 80 5.23 -0.83 11.65
C ARG A 80 4.96 -2.18 12.33
N SER A 81 5.20 -2.29 13.64
CA SER A 81 5.09 -3.57 14.37
C SER A 81 3.68 -3.86 14.89
N ARG A 82 2.82 -2.84 14.99
CA ARG A 82 1.41 -3.00 15.39
C ARG A 82 0.54 -2.04 14.59
N VAL A 83 -0.23 -2.60 13.67
CA VAL A 83 -1.28 -1.86 12.95
C VAL A 83 -2.38 -1.53 13.95
N ARG A 84 -2.59 -0.24 14.22
CA ARG A 84 -3.76 0.20 14.98
C ARG A 84 -4.91 0.40 14.02
N VAL A 85 -6.04 -0.26 14.30
CA VAL A 85 -7.27 -0.16 13.53
C VAL A 85 -8.35 0.49 14.38
N CYS A 86 -9.26 1.22 13.75
CA CYS A 86 -10.45 1.71 14.44
C CYS A 86 -11.40 0.52 14.69
N PRO A 87 -11.77 0.21 15.94
CA PRO A 87 -12.63 -0.93 16.24
C PRO A 87 -14.05 -0.78 15.64
N ALA A 88 -14.53 0.45 15.41
CA ALA A 88 -15.79 0.69 14.73
C ALA A 88 -15.72 0.31 13.24
N CYS A 89 -14.66 0.72 12.54
CA CYS A 89 -14.46 0.41 11.12
C CYS A 89 -14.28 -1.09 10.86
N VAL A 90 -13.55 -1.80 11.74
CA VAL A 90 -13.38 -3.25 11.60
C VAL A 90 -14.70 -3.99 11.78
N ARG A 91 -15.54 -3.58 12.74
CA ARG A 91 -16.86 -4.21 12.93
C ARG A 91 -17.81 -4.01 11.76
N SER A 92 -17.73 -2.88 11.06
CA SER A 92 -18.55 -2.62 9.87
C SER A 92 -18.08 -3.38 8.62
N GLU A 93 -16.81 -3.80 8.58
CA GLU A 93 -16.23 -4.52 7.43
C GLU A 93 -16.31 -6.05 7.56
N VAL A 94 -16.68 -6.59 8.72
CA VAL A 94 -16.94 -8.04 8.87
C VAL A 94 -18.26 -8.33 8.16
N PRO A 95 -18.29 -9.08 7.03
CA PRO A 95 -19.56 -9.56 6.51
C PRO A 95 -20.16 -10.44 7.61
N ALA A 96 -21.42 -10.20 7.95
CA ALA A 96 -22.16 -11.09 8.83
C ALA A 96 -22.00 -12.51 8.25
N ALA A 97 -21.28 -13.38 8.96
CA ALA A 97 -21.27 -14.79 8.63
C ALA A 97 -22.70 -15.29 8.84
N GLY A 98 -23.43 -15.43 7.73
CA GLY A 98 -24.70 -16.13 7.65
C GLY A 98 -24.45 -17.53 7.11
#